data_AF-A0A5C7VTG4-F1
#
_entry.id   AF-A0A5C7VTG4-F1
#
_cell.length_a   1.000
_cell.length_b   1.000
_cell.length_c   1.000
_cell.angle_alpha   90.00
_cell.angle_beta   90.00
_cell.angle_gamma   90.00
#
_symmetry.space_group_name_H-M   'P 1'
#
loop_
_entity.id
_entity.type
_entity.pdbx_description
1 polymer ?
#
loop_
_entity_poly.entity_id
_entity_poly.type
_entity_poly.pdbx_seq_one_letter_code
_entity_poly.pdbx_strand_id
1 'polypeptide(L)' 'MARLEESPEVGRPFPDLPELRELIIEFGDSGYVALYRYERADDTAYVLAFRHQKEAGY' A
#
# COMPACT_ATOMS: atom_id res chain seq x y z
N MET A 1 -9.94 2.03 -10.47
CA MET A 1 -9.80 2.06 -9.00
C MET A 1 -9.82 0.63 -8.51
N ALA A 2 -8.66 0.06 -8.16
CA ALA A 2 -8.58 -1.29 -7.62
C ALA A 2 -8.92 -1.27 -6.12
N ARG A 3 -9.76 -2.21 -5.67
CA ARG A 3 -10.09 -2.34 -4.25
C ARG A 3 -9.08 -3.29 -3.60
N LEU A 4 -8.50 -2.89 -2.47
CA LEU A 4 -7.44 -3.68 -1.83
C LEU A 4 -7.92 -5.08 -1.41
N GLU A 5 -9.20 -5.24 -1.08
CA GLU A 5 -9.77 -6.56 -0.76
C GLU A 5 -9.93 -7.49 -1.97
N GLU A 6 -10.05 -6.93 -3.18
CA GLU A 6 -10.19 -7.71 -4.41
C GLU A 6 -8.84 -7.97 -5.07
N SER A 7 -7.86 -7.10 -4.80
CA SER A 7 -6.54 -7.14 -5.43
C SER A 7 -5.45 -6.72 -4.43
N PRO A 8 -5.23 -7.51 -3.36
CA PRO A 8 -4.26 -7.17 -2.32
C PRO A 8 -2.81 -7.17 -2.83
N GLU A 9 -2.54 -7.69 -4.02
CA GLU A 9 -1.21 -7.67 -4.64
C GLU A 9 -0.94 -6.44 -5.53
N VAL A 10 -1.90 -5.51 -5.65
CA VAL A 10 -1.78 -4.33 -6.53
C VAL A 10 -0.72 -3.34 -6.07
N GLY A 11 -0.38 -3.32 -4.78
CA GLY A 11 0.68 -2.48 -4.24
C GLY A 11 2.06 -2.96 -4.69
N ARG A 12 2.95 -1.99 -4.92
CA ARG A 12 4.32 -2.23 -5.35
C ARG A 12 5.14 -2.80 -4.19
N PRO A 13 5.78 -3.97 -4.34
CA PRO A 13 6.62 -4.54 -3.29
C PRO A 13 7.90 -3.73 -3.09
N PHE A 14 8.40 -3.68 -1.85
CA PHE A 14 9.69 -3.11 -1.54
C PHE A 14 10.81 -4.03 -2.05
N PRO A 15 11.86 -3.51 -2.70
CA PRO A 15 12.96 -4.34 -3.21
C PRO A 15 13.64 -5.18 -2.13
N ASP A 16 13.83 -4.60 -0.94
CA ASP A 16 14.57 -5.24 0.16
C ASP A 16 13.67 -6.06 1.11
N LEU A 17 12.37 -5.77 1.15
CA LEU A 17 11.36 -6.48 1.95
C LEU A 17 10.10 -6.72 1.10
N PRO A 18 10.09 -7.75 0.22
CA PRO A 18 9.01 -7.97 -0.74
C PRO A 18 7.65 -8.33 -0.13
N GLU A 19 7.60 -8.66 1.17
CA GLU A 19 6.38 -8.78 1.95
C GLU A 19 5.68 -7.44 2.21
N LEU A 20 6.45 -6.34 2.23
CA LEU A 20 5.94 -4.99 2.37
C LEU A 20 5.61 -4.40 1.01
N ARG A 21 4.47 -3.70 0.95
CA ARG A 21 3.95 -3.09 -0.28
C ARG A 21 3.53 -1.66 -0.03
N GLU A 22 3.82 -0.80 -0.99
CA GLU A 22 3.29 0.56 -1.08
C GLU A 22 2.10 0.60 -2.02
N LEU A 23 0.99 1.18 -1.57
CA LEU A 23 -0.14 1.53 -2.41
C LEU A 23 -0.22 3.05 -2.54
N ILE A 24 -0.07 3.54 -3.76
CA ILE A 24 -0.32 4.94 -4.11
C ILE A 24 -1.83 5.12 -4.24
N ILE A 25 -2.39 6.04 -3.44
CA ILE A 25 -3.80 6.37 -3.43
C ILE A 25 -3.94 7.80 -3.95
N GLU A 26 -4.41 7.91 -5.19
CA GLU A 26 -4.67 9.21 -5.82
C GLU A 26 -5.88 9.88 -5.13
N PHE A 27 -5.63 10.99 -4.45
CA PHE A 27 -6.66 11.76 -3.76
C PHE A 27 -6.24 13.23 -3.63
N GLY A 28 -7.11 14.15 -4.08
CA GLY A 28 -6.81 15.59 -4.08
C GLY A 28 -5.57 15.93 -4.91
N ASP A 29 -4.82 16.95 -4.47
CA ASP A 29 -3.68 17.50 -5.22
C ASP A 29 -2.37 16.71 -5.10
N SER A 30 -2.26 15.79 -4.14
CA SER A 30 -1.00 15.08 -3.88
C SER A 30 -1.13 13.63 -3.43
N GLY A 31 -2.33 13.14 -3.12
CA GLY A 31 -2.51 11.73 -2.77
C GLY A 31 -1.86 11.27 -1.46
N TYR A 32 -2.05 9.98 -1.20
CA TYR A 32 -1.55 9.29 -0.02
C TYR A 32 -0.76 8.05 -0.43
N VAL A 33 0.03 7.53 0.51
CA VAL A 33 0.69 6.24 0.42
C VAL A 33 0.28 5.40 1.62
N ALA A 34 -0.21 4.20 1.36
CA ALA A 34 -0.42 3.18 2.39
C ALA A 34 0.73 2.17 2.33
N LEU A 35 1.38 1.93 3.46
CA LEU A 35 2.28 0.79 3.65
C LEU A 35 1.47 -0.36 4.23
N TYR A 36 1.51 -1.50 3.57
CA TYR A 36 0.78 -2.68 4.03
C TYR A 36 1.55 -3.97 3.72
N ARG A 37 1.13 -5.06 4.37
CA ARG A 37 1.52 -6.43 4.04
C ARG A 37 0.27 -7.24 3.76
N TYR A 38 0.32 -8.11 2.76
CA TYR A 38 -0.74 -9.08 2.49
C TYR A 38 -0.27 -10.47 2.92
N GLU A 39 -0.98 -11.06 3.88
CA GLU A 39 -0.75 -12.45 4.28
C GLU A 39 -1.73 -13.38 3.59
N ARG A 40 -1.21 -14.18 2.65
CA ARG A 40 -2.01 -15.10 1.82
C ARG A 40 -2.64 -16.23 2.63
N ALA A 41 -1.98 -16.65 3.72
CA ALA A 41 -2.48 -17.74 4.56
C ALA A 41 -3.82 -17.38 5.22
N ASP A 42 -3.99 -16.12 5.58
CA ASP A 42 -5.17 -15.60 6.28
C ASP A 42 -6.06 -14.73 5.39
N ASP A 43 -5.73 -14.61 4.09
CA ASP A 43 -6.37 -13.68 3.14
C ASP A 43 -6.56 -12.27 3.72
N THR A 44 -5.53 -11.77 4.41
CA THR A 44 -5.63 -10.55 5.24
C THR A 44 -4.58 -9.52 4.86
N ALA A 45 -5.04 -8.31 4.56
CA ALA A 45 -4.18 -7.14 4.37
C ALA A 45 -4.04 -6.34 5.66
N TYR A 46 -2.81 -6.24 6.18
CA TYR A 46 -2.48 -5.45 7.36
C TYR A 46 -1.94 -4.09 6.92
N VAL A 47 -2.69 -3.02 7.19
CA VAL A 47 -2.23 -1.65 6.95
C VAL A 47 -1.34 -1.22 8.12
N LEU A 48 -0.07 -0.98 7.84
CA LEU A 48 0.96 -0.68 8.84
C LEU A 48 1.14 0.82 9.05
N ALA A 49 1.02 1.60 7.97
CA ALA A 49 1.09 3.05 8.04
C ALA A 49 0.30 3.68 6.88
N PHE A 50 -0.16 4.90 7.12
CA PHE A 50 -0.80 5.74 6.13
C PHE A 50 -0.20 7.14 6.21
N ARG A 51 0.30 7.66 5.09
CA ARG A 51 1.05 8.92 5.04
C ARG A 51 0.65 9.73 3.82
N HIS A 52 0.73 11.06 3.94
CA HIS A 52 0.56 11.94 2.79
C HIS A 52 1.80 11.84 1.87
N GLN A 53 1.66 11.89 0.54
CA GLN A 53 2.82 11.69 -0.36
C GLN A 53 3.95 12.69 -0.09
N LYS A 54 3.61 13.96 0.21
CA LYS A 54 4.58 15.00 0.57
C LYS A 54 5.39 14.66 1.84
N GLU A 55 4.84 13.86 2.76
CA GLU A 55 5.52 13.40 3.97
C GLU A 55 6.33 12.11 3.74
N ALA A 56 5.94 11.33 2.72
CA ALA A 56 6.64 10.12 2.31
C ALA A 56 7.91 10.39 1.48
N GLY A 57 8.15 11.66 1.11
CA GLY A 57 9.30 12.04 0.29
C GLY A 57 9.13 11.79 -1.20
N TYR A 58 7.87 11.71 -1.66
CA TYR A 58 7.48 11.64 -3.08
C TYR A 58 7.44 13.04 -3.72
#